data_AF-A0A945GVA4-F1
#
_entry.id   AF-A0A945GVA4-F1
#
_cell.length_a   1.000
_cell.length_b   1.000
_cell.length_c   1.000
_cell.angle_alpha   90.00
_cell.angle_beta   90.00
_cell.angle_gamma   90.00
#
_symmetry.space_group_name_H-M   'P 1'
#
loop_
_entity.id
_entity.type
_entity.pdbx_description
1 polymer ?
#
loop_
_entity_poly.entity_id
_entity_poly.type
_entity_poly.pdbx_seq_one_letter_code
_entity_poly.pdbx_strand_id
1 'polypeptide(L)'
;MSGIDMDDPLVFRIHEIINSDEGREAVVQAASENLPALAGVDPLIAGKLNSDYGKHNQTTHTAGAIVAILMREMGYREAGRSKLPDGCVAKSGQVWK
;
A
#
# COMPACT_ATOMS: atom_id res chain seq x y z
N MET A 1 -10.55 -4.54 19.32
CA MET A 1 -9.98 -4.34 17.97
C MET A 1 -9.75 -2.84 17.85
N SER A 2 -8.51 -2.38 17.99
CA SER A 2 -8.22 -0.94 17.93
C SER A 2 -8.35 -0.49 16.49
N GLY A 3 -9.47 0.16 16.19
CA GLY A 3 -9.69 0.85 14.93
C GLY A 3 -8.58 1.88 14.76
N ILE A 4 -7.94 1.85 13.61
CA ILE A 4 -7.06 2.93 13.18
C ILE A 4 -7.97 4.15 13.06
N ASP A 5 -7.76 5.15 13.91
CA ASP A 5 -8.47 6.44 13.81
C ASP A 5 -8.12 7.04 12.45
N MET A 6 -9.13 7.21 11.60
CA MET A 6 -9.01 7.87 10.30
C MET A 6 -8.64 9.37 10.43
N ASP A 7 -8.59 9.89 11.65
CA ASP A 7 -8.20 11.27 11.98
C ASP A 7 -6.68 11.43 12.19
N ASP A 8 -5.88 10.36 12.12
CA ASP A 8 -4.42 10.48 12.14
C ASP A 8 -3.94 11.13 10.82
N PRO A 9 -3.26 12.31 10.87
CA PRO A 9 -2.74 12.98 9.70
C PRO A 9 -1.87 12.06 8.81
N LEU A 10 -1.17 11.09 9.38
CA LEU A 10 -0.37 10.13 8.62
C LEU A 10 -1.23 9.21 7.76
N VAL A 11 -2.36 8.72 8.30
CA VAL A 11 -3.30 7.85 7.57
C VAL A 11 -3.90 8.61 6.39
N PHE A 12 -4.26 9.88 6.60
CA PHE A 12 -4.75 10.74 5.53
C PHE A 12 -3.70 10.92 4.42
N ARG A 13 -2.44 11.18 4.78
CA ARG A 13 -1.35 11.34 3.79
C ARG A 13 -1.08 10.05 3.01
N ILE A 14 -1.11 8.89 3.67
CA ILE A 14 -0.98 7.59 3.00
C ILE A 14 -2.14 7.40 2.00
N HIS A 15 -3.36 7.73 2.42
CA HIS A 15 -4.54 7.64 1.55
C HIS A 15 -4.42 8.57 0.32
N GLU A 16 -3.98 9.82 0.50
CA GLU A 16 -3.74 10.76 -0.61
C GLU A 16 -2.71 10.23 -1.61
N ILE A 17 -1.60 9.67 -1.11
CA ILE A 17 -0.54 9.12 -1.97
C ILE A 17 -1.07 7.94 -2.78
N ILE A 18 -1.75 6.99 -2.13
CA ILE A 18 -2.31 5.80 -2.81
C ILE A 18 -3.38 6.17 -3.84
N ASN A 19 -4.20 7.19 -3.56
CA ASN A 19 -5.27 7.62 -4.48
C ASN A 19 -4.84 8.65 -5.53
N SER A 20 -3.60 9.13 -5.49
CA SER A 20 -3.05 9.96 -6.56
C SER A 20 -2.92 9.17 -7.87
N ASP A 21 -2.84 9.86 -9.01
CA ASP A 21 -2.67 9.22 -10.31
C ASP A 21 -1.40 8.34 -10.33
N GLU A 22 -0.27 8.86 -9.82
CA GLU A 22 1.00 8.15 -9.65
C GLU A 22 0.83 6.88 -8.77
N GLY A 23 0.12 6.99 -7.66
CA GLY A 23 -0.12 5.87 -6.75
C GLY A 23 -0.99 4.78 -7.37
N ARG A 24 -2.05 5.18 -8.09
CA ARG A 24 -2.96 4.27 -8.81
C ARG A 24 -2.25 3.55 -9.95
N GLU A 25 -1.46 4.25 -10.73
CA GLU A 25 -0.64 3.64 -11.78
C GLU A 25 0.36 2.64 -11.20
N ALA A 26 1.04 3.00 -10.10
CA ALA A 26 2.02 2.14 -9.46
C ALA A 26 1.42 0.83 -8.91
N VAL A 27 0.24 0.87 -8.27
CA VAL A 27 -0.42 -0.35 -7.76
C VAL A 27 -0.88 -1.28 -8.90
N VAL A 28 -1.38 -0.71 -9.99
CA VAL A 28 -1.81 -1.46 -11.18
C VAL A 28 -0.61 -2.09 -11.87
N GLN A 29 0.49 -1.33 -12.03
CA GLN A 29 1.70 -1.85 -12.64
C GLN A 29 2.27 -3.01 -11.83
N ALA A 30 2.38 -2.87 -10.51
CA ALA A 30 2.84 -3.96 -9.65
C ALA A 30 1.94 -5.21 -9.76
N ALA A 31 0.62 -5.02 -9.81
CA ALA A 31 -0.31 -6.13 -10.02
C ALA A 31 -0.10 -6.81 -11.39
N SER A 32 0.13 -6.05 -12.45
CA SER A 32 0.39 -6.56 -13.80
C SER A 32 1.67 -7.41 -13.89
N GLU A 33 2.65 -7.09 -13.04
CA GLU A 33 3.91 -7.82 -12.90
C GLU A 33 3.81 -9.04 -11.94
N ASN A 34 2.59 -9.38 -11.49
CA ASN A 34 2.33 -10.43 -10.49
C ASN A 34 3.03 -10.18 -9.13
N LEU A 35 3.33 -8.92 -8.82
CA LEU A 35 3.84 -8.51 -7.53
C LEU A 35 2.68 -8.11 -6.61
N PRO A 36 2.92 -8.02 -5.28
CA PRO A 36 1.96 -7.40 -4.41
C PRO A 36 1.67 -5.96 -4.86
N ALA A 37 0.41 -5.54 -4.94
CA ALA A 37 0.08 -4.18 -5.37
C ALA A 37 0.75 -3.11 -4.48
N LEU A 38 0.90 -3.41 -3.19
CA LEU A 38 1.62 -2.57 -2.24
C LEU A 38 3.08 -2.31 -2.67
N ALA A 39 3.73 -3.24 -3.39
CA ALA A 39 5.11 -3.08 -3.84
C ALA A 39 5.32 -1.85 -4.74
N GLY A 40 4.32 -1.48 -5.54
CA GLY A 40 4.42 -0.31 -6.42
C GLY A 40 4.41 1.02 -5.66
N VAL A 41 3.59 1.09 -4.60
CA VAL A 41 3.35 2.35 -3.89
C VAL A 41 4.12 2.48 -2.58
N ASP A 42 4.62 1.38 -2.01
CA ASP A 42 5.37 1.38 -0.75
C ASP A 42 6.62 2.28 -0.79
N PRO A 43 7.47 2.25 -1.83
CA PRO A 43 8.59 3.19 -1.95
C PRO A 43 8.16 4.65 -2.12
N LEU A 44 7.01 4.91 -2.77
CA LEU A 44 6.47 6.27 -2.93
C LEU A 44 6.02 6.84 -1.60
N ILE A 45 5.37 6.03 -0.76
CA ILE A 45 4.96 6.42 0.59
C ILE A 45 6.19 6.65 1.44
N ALA A 46 7.17 5.73 1.41
CA ALA A 46 8.42 5.86 2.14
C ALA A 46 9.20 7.12 1.76
N GLY A 47 9.27 7.47 0.47
CA GLY A 47 9.94 8.68 0.01
C GLY A 47 9.25 9.98 0.45
N LYS A 48 7.92 9.98 0.60
CA LYS A 48 7.15 11.17 1.00
C LYS A 48 7.05 11.32 2.52
N LEU A 49 7.04 10.22 3.28
CA LEU A 49 6.86 10.22 4.74
C LEU A 49 8.12 9.87 5.55
N ASN A 50 9.21 9.45 4.89
CA ASN A 50 10.49 9.12 5.51
C ASN A 50 10.33 8.20 6.74
N SER A 51 10.86 8.63 7.90
CA SER A 51 10.85 7.87 9.16
C SER A 51 9.46 7.62 9.73
N ASP A 52 8.45 8.37 9.28
CA ASP A 52 7.08 8.23 9.78
C ASP A 52 6.35 7.04 9.13
N TYR A 53 6.90 6.48 8.04
CA TYR A 53 6.39 5.28 7.39
C TYR A 53 7.21 4.05 7.79
N GLY A 54 6.66 3.22 8.67
CA GLY A 54 7.33 1.99 9.10
C GLY A 54 6.58 1.21 10.17
N LYS A 55 7.22 0.12 10.63
CA LYS A 55 6.63 -0.84 11.58
C LYS A 55 6.21 -0.22 12.90
N HIS A 56 6.87 0.86 13.33
CA HIS A 56 6.62 1.52 14.61
C HIS A 56 5.22 2.14 14.72
N ASN A 57 4.64 2.56 13.59
CA ASN A 57 3.35 3.27 13.55
C ASN A 57 2.22 2.44 12.93
N GLN A 58 2.43 1.14 12.67
CA GLN A 58 1.48 0.27 11.93
C GLN A 58 1.08 0.80 10.53
N THR A 59 1.78 1.81 10.01
CA THR A 59 1.43 2.52 8.76
C THR A 59 1.53 1.63 7.53
N THR A 60 2.43 0.64 7.53
CA THR A 60 2.52 -0.37 6.45
C THR A 60 1.30 -1.30 6.41
N HIS A 61 0.67 -1.54 7.56
CA HIS A 61 -0.59 -2.29 7.62
C HIS A 61 -1.74 -1.45 7.06
N THR A 62 -1.80 -0.17 7.45
CA THR A 62 -2.77 0.79 6.93
C THR A 62 -2.66 0.95 5.41
N ALA A 63 -1.44 1.13 4.88
CA ALA A 63 -1.20 1.21 3.44
C ALA A 63 -1.70 -0.06 2.73
N GLY A 64 -1.41 -1.25 3.28
CA GLY A 64 -1.93 -2.51 2.74
C GLY A 64 -3.46 -2.58 2.72
N ALA A 65 -4.14 -2.09 3.75
CA ALA A 65 -5.60 -2.06 3.81
C ALA A 65 -6.21 -1.09 2.77
N ILE A 66 -5.64 0.11 2.63
CA ILE A 66 -6.09 1.11 1.65
C ILE A 66 -5.88 0.58 0.22
N VAL A 67 -4.70 0.02 -0.08
CA VAL A 67 -4.43 -0.62 -1.38
C VAL A 67 -5.42 -1.77 -1.64
N ALA A 68 -5.76 -2.57 -0.64
CA ALA A 68 -6.72 -3.65 -0.81
C ALA A 68 -8.13 -3.15 -1.16
N ILE A 69 -8.57 -2.05 -0.55
CA ILE A 69 -9.83 -1.40 -0.91
C ILE A 69 -9.77 -0.91 -2.37
N LEU A 70 -8.72 -0.18 -2.73
CA LEU A 70 -8.52 0.36 -4.07
C LEU A 70 -8.52 -0.74 -5.15
N MET A 71 -7.77 -1.83 -4.93
CA MET A 71 -7.70 -2.93 -5.89
C MET A 71 -9.06 -3.61 -6.09
N ARG A 72 -9.85 -3.77 -5.02
CA ARG A 72 -11.21 -4.32 -5.11
C ARG A 72 -12.15 -3.37 -5.86
N GLU A 73 -12.05 -2.07 -5.63
CA GLU A 73 -12.81 -1.05 -6.37
C GLU A 73 -12.47 -1.02 -7.86
N MET A 74 -11.21 -1.30 -8.20
CA MET A 74 -10.75 -1.47 -9.59
C MET A 74 -11.18 -2.82 -10.22
N GLY A 75 -11.82 -3.70 -9.47
CA GLY A 75 -12.35 -4.99 -9.96
C GLY A 75 -11.36 -6.16 -9.88
N TYR A 76 -10.19 -5.98 -9.28
CA TYR A 76 -9.22 -7.06 -9.08
C TYR A 76 -9.67 -8.01 -7.95
N ARG A 77 -9.21 -9.26 -8.04
CA ARG A 77 -9.44 -10.30 -7.04
C ARG A 77 -8.14 -10.72 -6.37
N GLU A 78 -8.26 -11.05 -5.09
CA GLU A 78 -7.14 -11.56 -4.30
C GLU A 78 -6.66 -12.91 -4.83
N ALA A 79 -5.38 -12.99 -5.19
CA ALA A 79 -4.76 -14.19 -5.74
C ALA A 79 -3.79 -14.90 -4.77
N GLY A 80 -3.43 -14.24 -3.67
CA GLY A 80 -2.55 -14.78 -2.64
C GLY A 80 -1.66 -13.71 -2.01
N ARG A 81 -0.62 -14.15 -1.29
CA ARG A 81 0.37 -13.25 -0.68
C ARG A 81 1.78 -13.64 -1.10
N SER A 82 2.62 -12.64 -1.34
CA SER A 82 4.04 -12.84 -1.60
C SER A 82 4.87 -11.78 -0.88
N LYS A 83 6.20 -12.00 -0.87
CA LYS A 83 7.15 -11.02 -0.33
C LYS A 83 7.22 -9.81 -1.27
N LEU A 84 7.42 -8.63 -0.69
CA LEU A 84 7.71 -7.44 -1.49
C LEU A 84 9.18 -7.49 -1.97
N PRO A 85 9.50 -6.85 -3.11
CA PRO A 85 10.86 -6.67 -3.58
C PRO A 85 11.73 -5.85 -2.62
N ASP A 86 13.04 -5.90 -2.83
CA ASP A 86 14.00 -5.03 -2.13
C ASP A 86 13.69 -3.55 -2.41
N GLY A 87 13.90 -2.69 -1.41
CA GLY A 87 13.54 -1.26 -1.47
C GLY A 87 12.16 -0.94 -0.89
N CYS A 88 11.33 -1.95 -0.60
CA CYS A 88 10.10 -1.76 0.16
C CYS A 88 10.36 -1.81 1.68
N VAL A 89 9.64 -0.96 2.42
CA VAL A 89 9.56 -0.96 3.88
C VAL A 89 8.67 -2.10 4.37
N ALA A 90 7.54 -2.34 3.69
CA ALA A 90 6.70 -3.50 3.98
C ALA A 90 7.37 -4.81 3.51
N LYS A 91 7.18 -5.89 4.29
CA LYS A 91 7.83 -7.19 4.02
C LYS A 91 7.05 -8.11 3.08
N SER A 92 5.72 -8.04 3.14
CA SER A 92 4.82 -8.87 2.35
C SER A 92 3.48 -8.19 2.12
N GLY A 93 2.79 -8.58 1.06
CA GLY A 93 1.55 -7.95 0.63
C GLY A 93 0.68 -8.91 -0.17
N GLN A 94 -0.49 -8.41 -0.55
CA GLN A 94 -1.47 -9.16 -1.34
C GLN A 94 -1.16 -9.03 -2.84
N VAL A 95 -1.21 -10.15 -3.55
CA VAL A 95 -1.12 -10.26 -5.02
C VAL A 95 -2.54 -10.31 -5.58
N TRP A 96 -2.73 -9.73 -6.77
CA TRP A 96 -4.04 -9.46 -7.37
C TRP A 96 -4.10 -9.97 -8.81
N LYS A 97 -5.29 -10.36 -9.27
CA LYS A 97 -5.57 -10.83 -10.64
C LYS A 97 -6.93 -10.35 -11.14
#